data_AF-A0A529WXR9-F1
#
_entry.id   AF-A0A529WXR9-F1
#
_cell.length_a   1.000
_cell.length_b   1.000
_cell.length_c   1.000
_cell.angle_alpha   90.00
_cell.angle_beta   90.00
_cell.angle_gamma   90.00
#
_symmetry.space_group_name_H-M   'P 1'
#
loop_
_entity.id
_entity.type
_entity.pdbx_description
1 polymer ?
#
loop_
_entity_poly.entity_id
_entity_poly.type
_entity_poly.pdbx_seq_one_letter_code
_entity_poly.pdbx_strand_id
1 'polypeptide(L)'
;MPKTVYIAIDPNGVEHKRTTADRTYTHTVVYQRAKDVAIARAKDARKGHIDSGNYYLACVRDGHYANLMKFEHYRIDAARQASDAADAAAKMAGRTAEEYADAKVAEHLAVIEATDWTVYHNAGWCGRHDLALKLAAKIGPSAVILPATAK
;
A
#
# COMPACT_ATOMS: atom_id res chain seq x y z
N MET A 1 -29.64 -19.02 -5.72
CA MET A 1 -29.03 -20.15 -5.00
C MET A 1 -28.57 -19.66 -3.63
N PRO A 2 -28.75 -20.44 -2.55
CA PRO A 2 -28.22 -20.10 -1.23
C PRO A 2 -26.70 -19.98 -1.29
N LYS A 3 -26.13 -19.03 -0.55
CA LYS A 3 -24.68 -18.80 -0.49
C LYS A 3 -24.09 -19.64 0.64
N THR A 4 -22.96 -20.28 0.38
CA THR A 4 -22.16 -21.00 1.39
C THR A 4 -21.12 -20.06 1.97
N VAL A 5 -20.94 -20.10 3.29
CA VAL A 5 -19.87 -19.38 3.98
C VAL A 5 -18.75 -20.37 4.30
N TYR A 6 -17.53 -20.04 3.91
CA TYR A 6 -16.32 -20.78 4.27
C TYR A 6 -15.54 -20.00 5.32
N ILE A 7 -15.05 -20.71 6.34
CA ILE A 7 -14.28 -20.15 7.44
C ILE A 7 -12.94 -20.88 7.57
N ALA A 8 -11.90 -20.15 7.97
CA ALA A 8 -10.61 -20.69 8.35
C ALA A 8 -10.05 -19.87 9.51
N ILE A 9 -9.43 -20.54 10.47
CA ILE A 9 -8.86 -19.91 11.66
C ILE A 9 -7.34 -19.85 11.49
N ASP A 10 -6.78 -18.65 11.58
CA ASP A 10 -5.33 -18.47 11.49
C ASP A 10 -4.61 -18.83 12.80
N PRO A 11 -3.27 -18.88 12.80
CA PRO A 11 -2.50 -19.24 13.99
C PRO A 11 -2.73 -18.34 15.21
N ASN A 12 -3.28 -17.14 15.04
CA ASN A 12 -3.61 -16.23 16.14
C ASN A 12 -5.08 -16.38 16.61
N GLY A 13 -5.83 -17.32 16.04
CA GLY A 13 -7.24 -17.54 16.36
C GLY A 13 -8.21 -16.62 15.63
N VAL A 14 -7.76 -15.83 14.64
CA VAL A 14 -8.63 -14.92 13.89
C VAL A 14 -9.33 -15.67 12.75
N GLU A 15 -10.64 -15.43 12.63
CA GLU A 15 -11.48 -16.05 11.60
C GLU A 15 -11.43 -15.28 10.27
N HIS A 16 -11.00 -15.98 9.22
CA HIS A 16 -11.06 -15.52 7.83
C HIS A 16 -12.33 -16.07 7.18
N LYS A 17 -13.13 -15.22 6.52
CA LYS A 17 -14.41 -15.60 5.92
C LYS A 17 -14.43 -15.41 4.41
N ARG A 18 -15.09 -16.33 3.70
CA ARG A 18 -15.43 -16.19 2.27
C ARG A 18 -16.84 -16.68 2.01
N THR A 19 -17.66 -15.83 1.40
CA THR A 19 -19.03 -16.20 0.98
C THR A 19 -19.08 -16.37 -0.54
N THR A 20 -19.69 -17.44 -1.03
CA THR A 20 -19.81 -17.75 -2.47
C THR A 20 -21.09 -18.54 -2.75
N ALA A 21 -21.60 -18.47 -3.98
CA ALA A 21 -22.77 -19.23 -4.43
C ALA A 21 -22.41 -20.42 -5.33
N ASP A 22 -21.19 -20.46 -5.85
CA ASP A 22 -20.80 -21.27 -7.02
C ASP A 22 -19.49 -22.03 -6.83
N ARG A 23 -18.65 -21.66 -5.85
CA ARG A 23 -17.33 -22.25 -5.65
C ARG A 23 -17.25 -22.98 -4.33
N THR A 24 -16.58 -24.13 -4.36
CA THR A 24 -16.19 -24.85 -3.14
C THR A 24 -14.75 -24.51 -2.80
N TYR A 25 -14.52 -24.07 -1.56
CA TYR A 25 -13.19 -23.82 -1.03
C TYR A 25 -12.84 -24.87 0.02
N THR A 26 -11.63 -25.40 -0.07
CA THR A 26 -11.10 -26.41 0.88
C THR A 26 -9.91 -25.85 1.66
N HIS A 27 -9.27 -24.79 1.16
CA HIS A 27 -8.11 -24.17 1.79
C HIS A 27 -8.15 -22.66 1.63
N THR A 28 -7.46 -21.95 2.52
CA THR A 28 -7.04 -20.56 2.30
C THR A 28 -5.55 -20.44 2.58
N VAL A 29 -4.89 -19.53 1.87
CA VAL A 29 -3.49 -19.18 2.15
C VAL A 29 -3.47 -17.85 2.86
N VAL A 30 -2.86 -17.80 4.04
CA VAL A 30 -2.63 -16.59 4.80
C VAL A 30 -1.14 -16.34 4.95
N TYR A 31 -0.72 -15.11 5.23
CA TYR A 31 0.68 -14.78 5.44
C TYR A 31 0.86 -13.57 6.35
N GLN A 32 1.99 -13.53 7.05
CA GLN A 32 2.46 -12.33 7.74
C GLN A 32 3.37 -11.53 6.80
N ARG A 33 3.27 -10.21 6.89
CA ARG A 33 4.21 -9.31 6.22
C ARG A 33 5.52 -9.29 7.01
N ALA A 34 6.63 -9.05 6.32
CA ALA A 34 7.94 -8.98 6.94
C ALA A 34 8.32 -7.50 7.21
N LYS A 35 8.57 -7.18 8.48
CA LYS A 35 8.86 -5.80 8.92
C LYS A 35 10.14 -5.25 8.27
N ASP A 36 11.18 -6.07 8.20
CA ASP A 36 12.46 -5.77 7.55
C ASP A 36 12.30 -5.39 6.07
N VAL A 37 11.48 -6.13 5.33
CA VAL A 37 11.17 -5.83 3.92
C VAL A 37 10.44 -4.49 3.78
N ALA A 38 9.53 -4.17 4.70
CA ALA A 38 8.85 -2.87 4.71
C ALA A 38 9.80 -1.72 5.03
N ILE A 39 10.71 -1.90 5.99
CA ILE A 39 11.77 -0.93 6.33
C ILE A 39 12.67 -0.67 5.11
N ALA A 40 13.10 -1.74 4.42
CA ALA A 40 13.93 -1.61 3.22
C ALA A 40 13.19 -0.81 2.14
N ARG A 41 11.92 -1.14 1.85
CA ARG A 41 11.10 -0.39 0.88
C ARG A 41 10.91 1.07 1.24
N ALA A 42 10.71 1.39 2.52
CA ALA A 42 10.58 2.77 2.96
C ALA A 42 11.86 3.57 2.69
N LYS A 43 13.03 2.96 2.90
CA LYS A 43 14.33 3.58 2.61
C LYS A 43 14.58 3.70 1.11
N ASP A 44 14.25 2.67 0.33
CA ASP A 44 14.40 2.69 -1.14
C ASP A 44 13.53 3.78 -1.81
N ALA A 45 12.38 4.10 -1.21
CA ALA A 45 11.49 5.16 -1.68
C ALA A 45 12.09 6.58 -1.55
N ARG A 46 13.19 6.76 -0.81
CA ARG A 46 13.83 8.07 -0.57
C ARG A 46 14.11 8.82 -1.86
N LYS A 47 14.63 8.14 -2.89
CA LYS A 47 14.90 8.76 -4.20
C LYS A 47 13.63 9.35 -4.82
N GLY A 48 12.53 8.61 -4.82
CA GLY A 48 11.25 9.11 -5.33
C GLY A 48 10.70 10.28 -4.51
N HIS A 49 11.00 10.34 -3.21
CA HIS A 49 10.65 11.49 -2.39
C HIS A 49 11.52 12.72 -2.70
N ILE A 50 12.81 12.56 -3.04
CA ILE A 50 13.66 13.66 -3.53
C ILE A 50 13.08 14.20 -4.84
N ASP A 51 12.73 13.32 -5.78
CA ASP A 51 12.15 13.74 -7.07
C ASP A 51 10.83 14.50 -6.86
N SER A 52 10.01 14.05 -5.90
CA SER A 52 8.79 14.75 -5.49
C SER A 52 9.08 16.11 -4.84
N GLY A 53 10.10 16.21 -3.99
CA GLY A 53 10.53 17.46 -3.36
C GLY A 53 10.99 18.48 -4.40
N ASN A 54 11.82 18.06 -5.36
CA ASN A 54 12.26 18.89 -6.48
C ASN A 54 11.08 19.38 -7.33
N TYR A 55 10.09 18.51 -7.56
CA TYR A 55 8.87 18.88 -8.25
C TYR A 55 8.08 19.98 -7.52
N TYR A 56 7.93 19.88 -6.20
CA TYR A 56 7.26 20.92 -5.42
C TYR A 56 8.06 22.23 -5.37
N LEU A 57 9.39 22.17 -5.24
CA LEU A 57 10.25 23.36 -5.29
C LEU A 57 10.15 24.08 -6.64
N ALA A 58 10.10 23.34 -7.76
CA ALA A 58 9.85 23.93 -9.07
C ALA A 58 8.48 24.60 -9.12
N CYS A 59 7.44 23.97 -8.56
CA CYS A 59 6.10 24.58 -8.48
C CYS A 59 6.08 25.88 -7.68
N VAL A 60 6.79 25.94 -6.54
CA VAL A 60 6.92 27.17 -5.74
C VAL A 60 7.63 28.28 -6.52
N ARG A 61 8.72 27.93 -7.23
CA ARG A 61 9.49 28.88 -8.03
C ARG A 61 8.68 29.43 -9.22
N ASP A 62 8.01 28.54 -9.94
CA ASP A 62 7.35 28.86 -11.21
C ASP A 62 5.90 29.33 -11.01
N GLY A 63 5.35 29.15 -9.81
CA GLY A 63 3.99 29.56 -9.44
C GLY A 63 2.89 28.63 -9.96
N HIS A 64 3.24 27.43 -10.47
CA HIS A 64 2.28 26.49 -11.06
C HIS A 64 2.87 25.08 -11.16
N TYR A 65 2.01 24.06 -11.37
CA TYR A 65 2.48 22.71 -11.70
C TYR A 65 2.80 22.57 -13.19
N ALA A 66 4.07 22.34 -13.53
CA ALA A 66 4.55 22.30 -14.92
C ALA A 66 3.81 21.26 -15.80
N ASN A 67 3.44 20.11 -15.24
CA ASN A 67 2.71 19.06 -15.96
C ASN A 67 1.26 19.44 -16.29
N LEU A 68 0.68 20.43 -15.59
CA LEU A 68 -0.68 20.92 -15.81
C LEU A 68 -0.73 22.04 -16.85
N MET A 69 0.39 22.74 -17.09
CA MET A 69 0.49 23.79 -18.12
C MET A 69 0.33 23.29 -19.57
N LYS A 70 0.21 21.98 -19.79
CA LYS A 70 -0.18 21.44 -21.10
C LYS A 70 -1.69 21.59 -21.39
N PHE A 71 -2.50 21.83 -20.35
CA PHE A 71 -3.93 21.96 -20.48
C PHE A 71 -4.34 23.44 -20.53
N GLU A 72 -5.07 23.82 -21.58
CA GLU A 72 -5.41 25.23 -21.81
C GLU A 72 -6.22 25.86 -20.68
N HIS A 73 -7.21 25.13 -20.14
CA HIS A 73 -8.02 25.61 -19.01
C HIS A 73 -7.18 25.91 -17.78
N TYR A 74 -6.04 25.22 -17.60
CA TYR A 74 -5.14 25.46 -16.48
C TYR A 74 -4.27 26.69 -16.71
N ARG A 75 -3.82 26.96 -17.95
CA ARG A 75 -3.00 28.12 -18.28
C ARG A 75 -3.69 29.44 -17.98
N ILE A 76 -5.01 29.50 -18.21
CA ILE A 76 -5.82 30.72 -18.02
C ILE A 76 -6.37 30.87 -16.60
N ASP A 77 -6.28 29.82 -15.77
CA ASP A 77 -6.78 29.83 -14.39
C ASP A 77 -5.68 30.21 -13.40
N ALA A 78 -5.40 31.51 -13.30
CA ALA A 78 -4.38 32.05 -12.41
C ALA A 78 -4.68 31.80 -10.92
N ALA A 79 -5.96 31.72 -10.53
CA ALA A 79 -6.36 31.44 -9.16
C ALA A 79 -5.98 30.00 -8.77
N ARG A 80 -6.19 29.05 -9.69
CA ARG A 80 -5.77 27.67 -9.49
C ARG A 80 -4.25 27.53 -9.40
N GLN A 81 -3.51 28.19 -10.28
CA GLN A 81 -2.04 28.18 -10.25
C GLN A 81 -1.50 28.69 -8.90
N ALA A 82 -2.01 29.83 -8.43
CA ALA A 82 -1.63 30.39 -7.13
C ALA A 82 -1.96 29.44 -5.96
N SER A 83 -3.13 28.78 -6.00
CA SER A 83 -3.50 27.77 -4.99
C SER A 83 -2.55 26.57 -4.99
N ASP A 84 -2.14 26.09 -6.16
CA ASP A 84 -1.24 24.95 -6.28
C ASP A 84 0.18 25.29 -5.80
N ALA A 85 0.68 26.50 -6.09
CA ALA A 85 1.95 27.00 -5.57
C ALA A 85 1.93 27.14 -4.03
N ALA A 86 0.81 27.61 -3.46
CA ALA A 86 0.63 27.68 -2.01
C ALA A 86 0.61 26.30 -1.36
N ASP A 87 -0.07 25.31 -1.96
CA ASP A 87 -0.07 23.92 -1.51
C ASP A 87 1.36 23.31 -1.59
N ALA A 88 2.08 23.54 -2.68
CA ALA A 88 3.47 23.11 -2.82
C ALA A 88 4.38 23.74 -1.75
N ALA A 89 4.21 25.04 -1.47
CA ALA A 89 4.94 25.74 -0.43
C ALA A 89 4.64 25.17 0.96
N ALA A 90 3.36 24.84 1.25
CA ALA A 90 2.96 24.22 2.50
C ALA A 90 3.55 22.80 2.66
N LYS A 91 3.58 22.01 1.58
CA LYS A 91 4.21 20.68 1.58
C LYS A 91 5.71 20.76 1.84
N MET A 92 6.40 21.69 1.20
CA MET A 92 7.84 21.88 1.43
C MET A 92 8.10 22.50 2.80
N ALA A 93 7.26 23.42 3.28
CA ALA A 93 7.43 24.11 4.55
C ALA A 93 8.84 24.71 4.73
N GLY A 94 9.42 25.25 3.64
CA GLY A 94 10.77 25.81 3.61
C GLY A 94 11.92 24.79 3.56
N ARG A 95 11.61 23.49 3.45
CA ARG A 95 12.62 22.41 3.38
C ARG A 95 13.31 22.32 2.02
N THR A 96 14.51 21.76 2.01
CA THR A 96 15.15 21.22 0.80
C THR A 96 14.44 19.93 0.33
N ALA A 97 14.76 19.47 -0.88
CA ALA A 97 14.21 18.21 -1.39
C ALA A 97 14.67 17.01 -0.56
N GLU A 98 15.91 17.03 -0.07
CA GLU A 98 16.50 16.02 0.80
C GLU A 98 15.82 16.00 2.17
N GLU A 99 15.62 17.15 2.79
CA GLU A 99 14.93 17.27 4.08
C GLU A 99 13.46 16.82 3.98
N TYR A 100 12.78 17.15 2.88
CA TYR A 100 11.45 16.63 2.58
C TYR A 100 11.47 15.10 2.46
N ALA A 101 12.45 14.54 1.74
CA ALA A 101 12.56 13.10 1.57
C ALA A 101 12.85 12.37 2.88
N ASP A 102 13.76 12.90 3.71
CA ASP A 102 14.09 12.31 5.01
C ASP A 102 12.90 12.36 5.97
N ALA A 103 12.13 13.45 5.96
CA ALA A 103 10.88 13.53 6.71
C ALA A 103 9.86 12.48 6.24
N LYS A 104 9.71 12.26 4.93
CA LYS A 104 8.79 11.24 4.39
C LYS A 104 9.22 9.81 4.71
N VAL A 105 10.53 9.53 4.64
CA VAL A 105 11.06 8.24 5.10
C VAL A 105 10.80 8.05 6.58
N ALA A 106 11.02 9.07 7.42
CA ALA A 106 10.73 9.01 8.85
C ALA A 106 9.24 8.78 9.14
N GLU A 107 8.33 9.45 8.42
CA GLU A 107 6.89 9.21 8.50
C GLU A 107 6.55 7.74 8.16
N HIS A 108 7.10 7.20 7.07
CA HIS A 108 6.88 5.79 6.70
C HIS A 108 7.42 4.82 7.77
N LEU A 109 8.61 5.09 8.32
CA LEU A 109 9.19 4.26 9.37
C LEU A 109 8.35 4.31 10.65
N ALA A 110 7.79 5.47 11.01
CA ALA A 110 6.89 5.56 12.16
C ALA A 110 5.61 4.73 11.97
N VAL A 111 5.02 4.72 10.76
CA VAL A 111 3.86 3.87 10.44
C VAL A 111 4.24 2.38 10.53
N ILE A 112 5.42 2.02 10.03
CA ILE A 112 5.94 0.64 10.09
C ILE A 112 6.13 0.20 11.55
N GLU A 113 6.70 1.05 12.41
CA GLU A 113 6.88 0.75 13.83
C GLU A 113 5.54 0.60 14.56
N ALA A 114 4.53 1.39 14.19
CA ALA A 114 3.19 1.31 14.77
C ALA A 114 2.33 0.15 14.21
N THR A 115 2.77 -0.53 13.14
CA THR A 115 2.01 -1.62 12.52
C THR A 115 2.13 -2.91 13.34
N ASP A 116 1.01 -3.59 13.56
CA ASP A 116 1.02 -4.95 14.11
C ASP A 116 1.42 -5.96 13.02
N TRP A 117 2.66 -6.45 13.11
CA TRP A 117 3.25 -7.41 12.17
C TRP A 117 2.86 -8.86 12.45
N THR A 118 2.14 -9.11 13.55
CA THR A 118 1.67 -10.45 13.90
C THR A 118 0.39 -10.83 13.16
N VAL A 119 -0.30 -9.86 12.56
CA VAL A 119 -1.55 -10.08 11.82
C VAL A 119 -1.31 -10.90 10.54
N TYR A 120 -2.11 -11.94 10.37
CA TYR A 120 -2.16 -12.71 9.13
C TYR A 120 -3.11 -12.05 8.12
N HIS A 121 -2.64 -11.89 6.88
CA HIS A 121 -3.44 -11.42 5.76
C HIS A 121 -3.85 -12.59 4.87
N ASN A 122 -5.09 -12.57 4.38
CA ASN A 122 -5.57 -13.54 3.42
C ASN A 122 -5.02 -13.26 2.02
N ALA A 123 -4.25 -14.19 1.46
CA ALA A 123 -3.75 -14.11 0.09
C ALA A 123 -4.72 -14.73 -0.94
N GLY A 124 -5.58 -15.65 -0.52
CA GLY A 124 -6.60 -16.22 -1.39
C GLY A 124 -7.18 -17.55 -0.91
N TRP A 125 -8.36 -17.86 -1.43
CA TRP A 125 -9.09 -19.10 -1.17
C TRP A 125 -8.94 -20.07 -2.34
N CYS A 126 -8.68 -21.35 -2.04
CA CYS A 126 -8.41 -22.39 -3.02
C CYS A 126 -9.38 -23.57 -2.84
N GLY A 127 -9.95 -24.04 -3.96
CA GLY A 127 -10.79 -25.25 -3.98
C GLY A 127 -10.00 -26.55 -3.92
N ARG A 128 -8.69 -26.51 -4.18
CA ARG A 128 -7.78 -27.67 -4.17
C ARG A 128 -6.48 -27.35 -3.45
N HIS A 129 -5.89 -28.38 -2.83
CA HIS A 129 -4.63 -28.28 -2.08
C HIS A 129 -3.44 -27.92 -2.99
N ASP A 130 -3.38 -28.45 -4.22
CA ASP A 130 -2.29 -28.15 -5.17
C ASP A 130 -2.21 -26.65 -5.54
N LEU A 131 -3.36 -26.00 -5.65
CA LEU A 131 -3.44 -24.55 -5.92
C LEU A 131 -2.99 -23.75 -4.70
N ALA A 132 -3.34 -24.20 -3.50
CA ALA A 132 -2.90 -23.59 -2.25
C ALA A 132 -1.37 -23.67 -2.10
N LEU A 133 -0.76 -24.82 -2.40
CA LEU A 133 0.70 -25.00 -2.42
C LEU A 133 1.38 -24.06 -3.43
N LYS A 134 0.83 -23.94 -4.64
CA LYS A 134 1.35 -23.01 -5.66
C LYS A 134 1.26 -21.55 -5.22
N LEU A 135 0.17 -21.16 -4.57
CA LEU A 135 0.01 -19.81 -4.04
C LEU A 135 0.97 -19.55 -2.87
N ALA A 136 1.08 -20.49 -1.92
CA ALA A 136 2.03 -20.40 -0.81
C ALA A 136 3.48 -20.28 -1.30
N ALA A 137 3.87 -21.05 -2.32
CA ALA A 137 5.20 -20.96 -2.93
C ALA A 137 5.51 -19.58 -3.54
N LYS A 138 4.50 -18.88 -4.10
CA LYS A 138 4.68 -17.51 -4.62
C LYS A 138 4.86 -16.48 -3.52
N ILE A 139 4.25 -16.70 -2.36
CA ILE A 139 4.35 -15.80 -1.20
C ILE A 139 5.67 -16.03 -0.46
N GLY A 140 6.08 -17.30 -0.36
CA GLY A 140 7.32 -17.69 0.29
C GLY A 140 7.14 -18.12 1.75
N PRO A 141 8.20 -18.04 2.57
CA PRO A 141 8.27 -18.71 3.88
C PRO A 141 7.23 -18.28 4.92
N SER A 142 6.62 -17.09 4.79
CA SER A 142 5.58 -16.62 5.73
C SER A 142 4.18 -17.16 5.41
N ALA A 143 4.01 -17.89 4.32
CA ALA A 143 2.74 -18.45 3.92
C ALA A 143 2.32 -19.63 4.79
N VAL A 144 1.08 -19.62 5.24
CA VAL A 144 0.43 -20.71 5.97
C VAL A 144 -0.81 -21.12 5.21
N ILE A 145 -0.93 -22.41 4.92
CA ILE A 145 -2.11 -22.99 4.30
C ILE A 145 -3.03 -23.47 5.42
N LEU A 146 -4.24 -22.93 5.47
CA LEU A 146 -5.25 -23.26 6.46
C LEU A 146 -6.37 -24.07 5.81
N PRO A 147 -6.91 -25.10 6.49
CA PRO A 147 -8.10 -25.79 6.04
C PRO A 147 -9.32 -24.86 6.13
N ALA A 148 -10.19 -24.91 5.13
CA ALA A 148 -11.46 -24.21 5.11
C ALA A 148 -12.60 -25.17 5.51
N THR A 149 -13.53 -24.68 6.32
CA THR A 149 -14.76 -25.40 6.68
C THR A 149 -15.98 -24.61 6.23
N ALA A 150 -17.00 -25.30 5.71
CA ALA A 150 -18.26 -24.68 5.35
C ALA A 150 -19.13 -24.50 6.59
N LYS A 151 -19.83 -23.37 6.67
CA LYS A 151 -20.80 -23.00 7.70
C LYS A 151 -22.15 -22.72 7.08
#